data_AF-A0A384JUU0-F1
#
_entry.id   AF-A0A384JUU0-F1
#
_cell.length_a   1.000
_cell.length_b   1.000
_cell.length_c   1.000
_cell.angle_alpha   90.00
_cell.angle_beta   90.00
_cell.angle_gamma   90.00
#
_symmetry.space_group_name_H-M   'P 1'
#
loop_
_entity.id
_entity.type
_entity.pdbx_description
1 polymer ?
#
loop_
_entity_poly.entity_id
_entity_poly.type
_entity_poly.pdbx_seq_one_letter_code
_entity_poly.pdbx_strand_id
1 'polypeptide(L)'
;MPSTTSPTTSLPPNSALQNLLNTQTPTTVETTHPAYLHHLATTILQNLQLQHDWTSLTIHTHSPLTSHRLPRPLISGLPPRRAYIHPDEQVAILKAEHSSGETIAQLPEREWVLPTHLEEKWSLARFAEVFDAVGTVPPGSGAEGREGSQEDGEEIVGGKWQGENRQKRILLATLHDDSTIVYYIMHDGIVKPRQN
;
A
#
# COMPACT_ATOMS: atom_id res chain seq x y z
N MET A 1 -33.14 -25.08 -64.68
CA MET A 1 -33.03 -24.03 -63.64
C MET A 1 -33.06 -24.71 -62.28
N PRO A 2 -31.92 -25.04 -61.65
CA PRO A 2 -31.88 -25.49 -60.26
C PRO A 2 -31.65 -24.30 -59.32
N SER A 3 -32.47 -24.19 -58.28
CA SER A 3 -32.37 -23.17 -57.23
C SER A 3 -31.35 -23.60 -56.18
N THR A 4 -30.29 -22.83 -56.00
CA THR A 4 -29.27 -23.03 -54.96
C THR A 4 -29.80 -22.48 -53.63
N THR A 5 -29.99 -23.33 -52.63
CA THR A 5 -30.28 -22.94 -51.25
C THR A 5 -28.97 -22.75 -50.48
N SER A 6 -28.68 -21.51 -50.05
CA SER A 6 -27.55 -21.18 -49.18
C SER A 6 -27.84 -21.62 -47.73
N PRO A 7 -26.92 -22.30 -47.03
CA PRO A 7 -27.10 -22.60 -45.62
C PRO A 7 -26.86 -21.34 -44.78
N THR A 8 -27.88 -20.90 -44.05
CA THR A 8 -27.78 -19.84 -43.05
C THR A 8 -27.02 -20.39 -41.83
N THR A 9 -25.71 -20.22 -41.80
CA THR A 9 -24.88 -20.57 -40.64
C THR A 9 -25.17 -19.58 -39.51
N SER A 10 -26.02 -19.98 -38.56
CA SER A 10 -26.23 -19.25 -37.32
C SER A 10 -24.97 -19.32 -36.46
N LEU A 11 -24.50 -18.17 -35.97
CA LEU A 11 -23.34 -18.06 -35.08
C LEU A 11 -23.56 -18.89 -33.79
N PRO A 12 -22.50 -19.49 -33.22
CA PRO A 12 -22.59 -20.25 -31.98
C PRO A 12 -22.96 -19.34 -30.79
N PRO A 13 -23.59 -19.89 -29.74
CA PRO A 13 -23.95 -19.13 -28.55
C PRO A 13 -22.68 -18.65 -27.81
N ASN A 14 -22.77 -17.46 -27.22
CA ASN A 14 -21.69 -16.88 -26.43
C ASN A 14 -21.29 -17.80 -25.27
N SER A 15 -19.99 -17.97 -25.07
CA SER A 15 -19.45 -18.76 -23.96
C SER A 15 -19.79 -18.14 -22.60
N ALA A 16 -19.74 -18.94 -21.53
CA ALA A 16 -19.96 -18.44 -20.17
C ALA A 16 -19.01 -17.28 -19.80
N LEU A 17 -17.76 -17.34 -20.27
CA LEU A 17 -16.76 -16.28 -20.11
C LEU A 17 -17.16 -15.03 -20.92
N GLN A 18 -17.61 -15.18 -22.17
CA GLN A 18 -18.05 -14.06 -22.99
C GLN A 18 -19.31 -13.39 -22.42
N ASN A 19 -20.24 -14.18 -21.89
CA ASN A 19 -21.42 -13.66 -21.19
C ASN A 19 -21.01 -12.89 -19.94
N LEU A 20 -20.04 -13.40 -19.19
CA LEU A 20 -19.50 -12.75 -18.02
C LEU A 20 -18.73 -11.47 -18.37
N LEU A 21 -17.96 -11.45 -19.46
CA LEU A 21 -17.30 -10.24 -19.95
C LEU A 21 -18.30 -9.20 -20.46
N ASN A 22 -19.38 -9.63 -21.13
CA ASN A 22 -20.43 -8.75 -21.63
C ASN A 22 -21.33 -8.21 -20.50
N THR A 23 -21.58 -8.99 -19.44
CA THR A 23 -22.32 -8.54 -18.26
C THR A 23 -21.44 -7.74 -17.29
N GLN A 24 -20.14 -8.04 -17.24
CA GLN A 24 -19.15 -7.30 -16.49
C GLN A 24 -18.47 -6.20 -17.28
N THR A 25 -18.85 -5.91 -18.54
CA THR A 25 -18.52 -4.62 -19.15
C THR A 25 -19.25 -3.59 -18.31
N PRO A 26 -18.60 -2.97 -17.33
CA PRO A 26 -19.28 -2.02 -16.50
C PRO A 26 -19.47 -0.83 -17.43
N THR A 27 -20.69 -0.33 -17.50
CA THR A 27 -20.94 1.10 -17.69
C THR A 27 -19.78 1.84 -17.06
N THR A 28 -18.95 2.50 -17.87
CA THR A 28 -17.68 3.13 -17.50
C THR A 28 -17.74 3.62 -16.07
N VAL A 29 -17.28 2.79 -15.11
CA VAL A 29 -16.99 3.30 -13.78
C VAL A 29 -15.95 4.35 -14.09
N GLU A 30 -16.17 5.59 -13.68
CA GLU A 30 -15.20 6.67 -13.85
C GLU A 30 -13.91 6.26 -13.15
N THR A 31 -13.09 5.45 -13.83
CA THR A 31 -11.83 4.96 -13.28
C THR A 31 -10.91 6.17 -13.32
N THR A 32 -10.79 6.82 -12.16
CA THR A 32 -9.99 8.03 -11.95
C THR A 32 -8.53 7.87 -12.43
N HIS A 33 -8.05 6.63 -12.52
CA HIS A 33 -6.73 6.27 -13.03
C HIS A 33 -6.84 5.17 -14.10
N PRO A 34 -5.84 5.08 -15.01
CA PRO A 34 -5.73 4.00 -15.98
C PRO A 34 -5.95 2.60 -15.38
N ALA A 35 -6.63 1.73 -16.13
CA ALA A 35 -7.00 0.38 -15.69
C ALA A 35 -5.79 -0.47 -15.24
N TYR A 36 -4.64 -0.33 -15.92
CA TYR A 36 -3.43 -1.09 -15.57
C TYR A 36 -2.89 -0.73 -14.17
N LEU A 37 -3.04 0.52 -13.72
CA LEU A 37 -2.62 0.94 -12.38
C LEU A 37 -3.53 0.37 -11.30
N HIS A 38 -4.84 0.29 -11.59
CA HIS A 38 -5.78 -0.39 -10.68
C HIS A 38 -5.48 -1.87 -10.58
N HIS A 39 -5.23 -2.54 -11.71
CA HIS A 39 -4.84 -3.94 -11.71
C HIS A 39 -3.57 -4.17 -10.89
N LEU A 40 -2.52 -3.37 -11.11
CA LEU A 40 -1.28 -3.41 -10.34
C LEU A 40 -1.53 -3.25 -8.83
N ALA A 41 -2.35 -2.26 -8.44
CA ALA A 41 -2.72 -2.05 -7.05
C ALA A 41 -3.51 -3.24 -6.47
N THR A 42 -4.44 -3.82 -7.22
CA THR A 42 -5.20 -5.00 -6.79
C THR A 42 -4.30 -6.23 -6.63
N THR A 43 -3.37 -6.48 -7.56
CA THR A 43 -2.42 -7.60 -7.45
C THR A 43 -1.56 -7.47 -6.21
N ILE A 44 -1.01 -6.28 -5.95
CA ILE A 44 -0.18 -6.04 -4.76
C ILE A 44 -1.02 -6.11 -3.48
N LEU A 45 -2.26 -5.61 -3.49
CA LEU A 45 -3.17 -5.74 -2.35
C LEU A 45 -3.44 -7.21 -2.01
N GLN A 46 -3.71 -8.04 -3.01
CA GLN A 46 -3.93 -9.47 -2.81
C GLN A 46 -2.66 -10.16 -2.26
N ASN A 47 -1.49 -9.77 -2.73
CA ASN A 47 -0.22 -10.27 -2.21
C ASN A 47 -0.03 -9.92 -0.72
N LEU A 48 -0.25 -8.65 -0.36
CA LEU A 48 -0.20 -8.19 1.03
C LEU A 48 -1.18 -8.96 1.92
N GLN A 49 -2.40 -9.19 1.45
CA GLN A 49 -3.43 -9.90 2.20
C GLN A 49 -3.11 -11.38 2.39
N LEU A 50 -2.72 -12.07 1.31
CA LEU A 50 -2.67 -13.54 1.28
C LEU A 50 -1.29 -14.12 1.60
N GLN A 51 -0.21 -13.37 1.35
CA GLN A 51 1.16 -13.83 1.60
C GLN A 51 1.81 -13.16 2.80
N HIS A 52 1.40 -11.94 3.12
CA HIS A 52 1.98 -11.17 4.24
C HIS A 52 1.00 -10.97 5.40
N ASP A 53 -0.20 -11.55 5.35
CA ASP A 53 -1.23 -11.47 6.39
C ASP A 53 -1.59 -10.03 6.80
N TRP A 54 -1.52 -9.07 5.87
CA TRP A 54 -1.93 -7.70 6.14
C TRP A 54 -3.44 -7.61 6.30
N THR A 55 -3.88 -6.77 7.24
CA THR A 55 -5.29 -6.55 7.55
C THR A 55 -5.70 -5.11 7.27
N SER A 56 -7.01 -4.87 7.23
CA SER A 56 -7.59 -3.54 6.96
C SER A 56 -7.03 -2.84 5.72
N LEU A 57 -6.84 -3.59 4.64
CA LEU A 57 -6.31 -3.10 3.37
C LEU A 57 -7.36 -2.26 2.63
N THR A 58 -6.95 -1.09 2.16
CA THR A 58 -7.81 -0.16 1.40
C THR A 58 -7.01 0.45 0.26
N ILE A 59 -7.60 0.53 -0.94
CA ILE A 59 -7.04 1.27 -2.07
C ILE A 59 -7.54 2.70 -2.02
N HIS A 60 -6.60 3.65 -2.07
CA HIS A 60 -6.85 5.09 -2.08
C HIS A 60 -6.60 5.64 -3.47
N THR A 61 -7.59 6.36 -4.01
CA THR A 61 -7.49 7.10 -5.29
C THR A 61 -7.43 8.61 -5.07
N HIS A 62 -7.80 9.06 -3.88
CA HIS A 62 -7.79 10.46 -3.47
C HIS A 62 -6.93 10.63 -2.22
N SER A 63 -6.28 11.78 -2.13
CA SER A 63 -5.47 12.18 -0.98
C SER A 63 -6.36 12.27 0.24
N PRO A 64 -5.97 11.68 1.38
CA PRO A 64 -6.73 11.79 2.60
C PRO A 64 -6.60 13.16 3.28
N LEU A 65 -5.58 13.95 2.92
CA LEU A 65 -5.36 15.27 3.50
C LEU A 65 -6.13 16.35 2.76
N THR A 66 -6.07 16.33 1.43
CA THR A 66 -6.58 17.41 0.59
C THR A 66 -7.80 16.99 -0.23
N SER A 67 -8.19 15.70 -0.20
CA SER A 67 -9.22 15.12 -1.06
C SER A 67 -8.95 15.26 -2.56
N HIS A 68 -7.77 15.74 -2.96
CA HIS A 68 -7.36 15.84 -4.36
C HIS A 68 -7.02 14.46 -4.92
N ARG A 69 -7.09 14.31 -6.23
CA ARG A 69 -6.72 13.03 -6.88
C ARG A 69 -5.23 12.74 -6.66
N LEU A 70 -4.94 11.52 -6.24
CA LEU A 70 -3.55 11.06 -6.16
C LEU A 70 -2.96 10.94 -7.56
N PRO A 71 -1.65 11.08 -7.75
CA PRO A 71 -1.04 10.80 -9.06
C PRO A 71 -1.27 9.35 -9.51
N ARG A 72 -1.47 8.43 -8.55
CA ARG A 72 -1.78 7.02 -8.79
C ARG A 72 -2.43 6.37 -7.55
N PRO A 73 -3.06 5.20 -7.71
CA PRO A 73 -3.62 4.46 -6.59
C PRO A 73 -2.56 4.07 -5.57
N LEU A 74 -2.84 4.30 -4.29
CA LEU A 74 -2.03 3.85 -3.16
C LEU A 74 -2.79 2.82 -2.35
N ILE A 75 -2.09 2.00 -1.58
CA ILE A 75 -2.71 1.04 -0.67
C ILE A 75 -2.34 1.47 0.74
N SER A 76 -3.29 1.37 1.67
CA SER A 76 -3.01 1.44 3.11
C SER A 76 -3.40 0.14 3.77
N GLY A 77 -2.65 -0.32 4.77
CA GLY A 77 -3.02 -1.50 5.55
C GLY A 77 -2.21 -1.65 6.82
N LEU A 78 -2.62 -2.60 7.66
CA LEU A 78 -1.94 -2.94 8.90
C LEU A 78 -1.13 -4.24 8.69
N PRO A 79 0.20 -4.18 8.78
CA PRO A 79 1.04 -5.37 8.74
C PRO A 79 0.90 -6.17 10.04
N PRO A 80 1.15 -7.50 10.05
CA PRO A 80 1.09 -8.31 11.27
C PRO A 80 2.20 -7.99 12.28
N ARG A 81 3.31 -7.40 11.81
CA ARG A 81 4.43 -6.89 12.60
C ARG A 81 4.83 -5.52 12.06
N ARG A 82 5.49 -4.69 12.87
CA ARG A 82 6.04 -3.41 12.39
C ARG A 82 6.93 -3.64 11.17
N ALA A 83 6.60 -3.01 10.05
CA ALA A 83 7.36 -3.13 8.81
C ALA A 83 8.73 -2.47 8.91
N TYR A 84 8.85 -1.41 9.71
CA TYR A 84 10.09 -0.69 9.97
C TYR A 84 10.17 -0.25 11.44
N ILE A 85 11.36 -0.32 12.00
CA ILE A 85 11.69 0.21 13.32
C ILE A 85 12.89 1.12 13.13
N HIS A 86 12.82 2.33 13.67
CA HIS A 86 13.95 3.23 13.54
C HIS A 86 15.17 2.66 14.29
N PRO A 87 16.40 2.73 13.77
CA PRO A 87 17.56 2.15 14.44
C PRO A 87 17.80 2.71 15.86
N ASP A 88 17.55 4.00 16.07
CA ASP A 88 17.68 4.59 17.42
C ASP A 88 16.54 4.18 18.35
N GLU A 89 15.36 3.88 17.81
CA GLU A 89 14.24 3.29 18.55
C GLU A 89 14.61 1.87 18.98
N GLN A 90 15.19 1.08 18.07
CA GLN A 90 15.67 -0.27 18.37
C GLN A 90 16.73 -0.27 19.48
N VAL A 91 17.68 0.68 19.45
CA VAL A 91 18.67 0.82 20.53
C VAL A 91 18.00 1.22 21.86
N ALA A 92 17.02 2.11 21.82
CA ALA A 92 16.29 2.51 23.02
C ALA A 92 15.49 1.34 23.62
N ILE A 93 14.81 0.56 22.77
CA ILE A 93 14.10 -0.66 23.16
C ILE A 93 15.08 -1.64 23.80
N LEU A 94 16.19 -1.98 23.13
CA LEU A 94 17.18 -2.92 23.67
C LEU A 94 17.77 -2.48 25.02
N LYS A 95 18.01 -1.18 25.21
CA LYS A 95 18.48 -0.63 26.50
C LYS A 95 17.43 -0.75 27.59
N ALA A 96 16.16 -0.49 27.25
CA ALA A 96 15.06 -0.60 28.19
C ALA A 96 14.80 -2.06 28.57
N GLU A 97 14.77 -2.99 27.61
CA GLU A 97 14.63 -4.42 27.87
C GLU A 97 15.77 -4.97 28.74
N HIS A 98 17.01 -4.51 28.52
CA HIS A 98 18.14 -4.90 29.37
C HIS A 98 18.03 -4.32 30.80
N SER A 99 17.36 -3.17 30.97
CA SER A 99 17.24 -2.50 32.27
C SER A 99 16.03 -3.01 33.07
N SER A 100 14.89 -3.27 32.42
CA SER A 100 13.67 -3.78 33.06
C SER A 100 13.62 -5.30 33.13
N GLY A 101 14.31 -6.00 32.21
CA GLY A 101 14.24 -7.46 32.07
C GLY A 101 12.97 -7.95 31.35
N GLU A 102 12.11 -7.05 30.88
CA GLU A 102 10.86 -7.35 30.18
C GLU A 102 10.97 -7.01 28.70
N THR A 103 10.36 -7.84 27.84
CA THR A 103 10.30 -7.59 26.40
C THR A 103 9.27 -6.52 26.08
N ILE A 104 9.65 -5.47 25.34
CA ILE A 104 8.75 -4.37 24.99
C ILE A 104 7.92 -4.76 23.77
N ALA A 105 6.59 -4.79 23.93
CA ALA A 105 5.68 -5.13 22.84
C ALA A 105 5.69 -4.06 21.73
N GLN A 106 5.93 -4.49 20.50
CA GLN A 106 5.94 -3.62 19.33
C GLN A 106 4.57 -3.65 18.64
N LEU A 107 3.76 -2.61 18.88
CA LEU A 107 2.43 -2.51 18.29
C LEU A 107 2.51 -2.28 16.77
N PRO A 108 1.73 -3.01 15.95
CA PRO A 108 1.66 -2.76 14.51
C PRO A 108 1.26 -1.33 14.17
N GLU A 109 1.84 -0.76 13.11
CA GLU A 109 1.50 0.56 12.59
C GLU A 109 0.98 0.44 11.17
N ARG A 110 -0.02 1.25 10.82
CA ARG A 110 -0.57 1.29 9.47
C ARG A 110 0.46 1.92 8.52
N GLU A 111 0.63 1.31 7.35
CA GLU A 111 1.62 1.75 6.38
C GLU A 111 1.01 2.10 5.02
N TRP A 112 1.59 3.11 4.38
CA TRP A 112 1.36 3.41 2.97
C TRP A 112 2.17 2.47 2.10
N VAL A 113 1.53 1.90 1.08
CA VAL A 113 2.18 1.07 0.07
C VAL A 113 1.97 1.69 -1.31
N LEU A 114 3.07 1.88 -2.03
CA LEU A 114 3.11 2.44 -3.38
C LEU A 114 3.31 1.29 -4.40
N PRO A 115 2.29 0.93 -5.20
CA PRO A 115 2.35 -0.22 -6.10
C PRO A 115 3.06 0.13 -7.41
N THR A 116 4.23 -0.40 -7.71
CA THR A 116 5.04 -0.04 -8.91
C THR A 116 5.35 -1.25 -9.76
N HIS A 117 5.71 -1.01 -11.02
CA HIS A 117 6.15 -2.04 -11.95
C HIS A 117 7.65 -1.85 -12.25
N LEU A 118 8.40 -2.94 -12.43
CA LEU A 118 9.84 -2.86 -12.68
C LEU A 118 10.19 -2.00 -13.92
N GLU A 119 9.43 -2.14 -15.00
CA GLU A 119 9.66 -1.41 -16.25
C GLU A 119 9.29 0.09 -16.17
N GLU A 120 8.66 0.53 -15.07
CA GLU A 120 8.25 1.91 -14.88
C GLU A 120 9.45 2.80 -14.54
N LYS A 121 9.68 3.84 -15.35
CA LYS A 121 10.72 4.83 -15.07
C LYS A 121 10.25 5.82 -14.01
N TRP A 122 10.85 5.75 -12.83
CA TRP A 122 10.60 6.66 -11.72
C TRP A 122 11.61 7.80 -11.67
N SER A 123 11.10 9.03 -11.56
CA SER A 123 11.90 10.21 -11.25
C SER A 123 11.70 10.62 -9.80
N LEU A 124 12.69 11.33 -9.24
CA LEU A 124 12.59 11.86 -7.88
C LEU A 124 11.39 12.82 -7.73
N ALA A 125 11.08 13.59 -8.77
CA ALA A 125 9.91 14.49 -8.78
C ALA A 125 8.59 13.72 -8.64
N ARG A 126 8.43 12.58 -9.32
CA ARG A 126 7.22 11.75 -9.17
C ARG A 126 7.10 11.14 -7.79
N PHE A 127 8.20 10.75 -7.16
CA PHE A 127 8.18 10.30 -5.78
C PHE A 127 7.77 11.45 -4.85
N ALA A 128 8.36 12.64 -5.02
CA ALA A 128 8.01 13.82 -4.24
C ALA A 128 6.51 14.16 -4.35
N GLU A 129 5.92 14.14 -5.54
CA GLU A 129 4.48 14.33 -5.75
C GLU A 129 3.61 13.33 -4.96
N VAL A 130 4.03 12.05 -4.93
CA VAL A 130 3.33 11.02 -4.14
C VAL A 130 3.45 11.31 -2.65
N PHE A 131 4.65 11.66 -2.18
CA PHE A 131 4.87 12.01 -0.79
C PHE A 131 4.02 13.22 -0.42
N ASP A 132 4.08 14.34 -1.14
CA ASP A 132 3.31 15.56 -0.89
C ASP A 132 1.80 15.29 -0.79
N ALA A 133 1.29 14.31 -1.54
CA ALA A 133 -0.13 13.98 -1.56
C ALA A 133 -0.60 13.11 -0.37
N VAL A 134 0.28 12.53 0.44
CA VAL A 134 -0.09 11.67 1.59
C VAL A 134 0.33 12.24 2.94
N GLY A 135 -0.36 11.84 4.00
CA GLY A 135 0.06 12.11 5.38
C GLY A 135 1.13 11.14 5.87
N THR A 136 1.74 11.45 7.03
CA THR A 136 2.74 10.59 7.70
C THR A 136 2.20 9.22 8.07
N VAL A 137 0.93 9.16 8.50
CA VAL A 137 0.21 7.94 8.85
C VAL A 137 -1.04 7.85 7.95
N PRO A 138 -1.36 6.67 7.39
CA PRO A 138 -2.59 6.51 6.62
C PRO A 138 -3.84 6.61 7.50
N PRO A 139 -4.95 7.19 7.00
CA PRO A 139 -6.21 7.19 7.73
C PRO A 139 -6.79 5.76 7.81
N GLY A 140 -7.42 5.43 8.93
CA GLY A 140 -8.22 4.21 9.06
C GLY A 140 -8.32 3.71 10.49
N SER A 141 -9.51 3.24 10.90
CA SER A 141 -9.69 2.61 12.21
C SER A 141 -8.82 1.35 12.28
N GLY A 142 -8.11 1.16 13.39
CA GLY A 142 -7.11 0.09 13.55
C GLY A 142 -5.66 0.58 13.58
N ALA A 143 -5.40 1.87 13.34
CA ALA A 143 -4.24 2.52 13.94
C ALA A 143 -4.54 2.78 15.43
N GLU A 144 -4.67 1.72 16.23
CA GLU A 144 -4.68 1.83 17.70
C GLU A 144 -3.28 2.14 18.25
N GLY A 145 -2.50 2.93 17.52
CA GLY A 145 -1.34 3.63 18.01
C GLY A 145 -1.77 4.98 18.58
N ARG A 146 -2.56 4.95 19.66
CA ARG A 146 -2.85 6.09 20.56
C ARG A 146 -3.04 7.46 19.86
N GLU A 147 -4.11 7.64 19.10
CA GLU A 147 -4.74 8.96 19.10
C GLU A 147 -5.40 9.14 20.47
N GLY A 148 -4.73 9.85 21.39
CA GLY A 148 -5.39 10.37 22.61
C GLY A 148 -5.10 9.70 23.95
N SER A 149 -3.86 9.36 24.29
CA SER A 149 -3.46 9.25 25.70
C SER A 149 -2.15 9.97 25.96
N GLN A 150 -2.23 11.30 25.94
CA GLN A 150 -1.43 12.15 26.81
C GLN A 150 -2.04 12.08 28.22
N GLU A 151 -2.09 10.88 28.79
CA GLU A 151 -2.41 10.66 30.19
C GLU A 151 -1.22 9.89 30.78
N ASP A 152 -0.62 10.56 31.77
CA ASP A 152 0.38 10.07 32.72
C ASP A 152 1.78 9.73 32.17
N GLY A 153 2.65 10.75 32.14
CA GLY A 153 4.00 10.74 32.75
C GLY A 153 5.05 9.68 32.40
N GLU A 154 4.73 8.61 31.67
CA GLU A 154 5.66 7.56 31.28
C GLU A 154 6.10 7.81 29.82
N GLU A 155 7.38 8.15 29.66
CA GLU A 155 8.00 8.28 28.35
C GLU A 155 8.01 6.90 27.66
N ILE A 156 7.03 6.66 26.78
CA ILE A 156 6.96 5.43 25.99
C ILE A 156 8.27 5.31 25.22
N VAL A 157 8.99 4.21 25.44
CA VAL A 157 10.26 3.93 24.77
C VAL A 157 10.04 3.97 23.27
N GLY A 158 10.61 4.98 22.63
CA GLY A 158 10.52 5.15 21.19
C GLY A 158 9.38 6.04 20.67
N GLY A 159 8.54 6.64 21.52
CA GLY A 159 7.37 7.43 21.10
C GLY A 159 7.66 8.59 20.13
N LYS A 160 8.90 9.09 20.11
CA LYS A 160 9.37 10.10 19.14
C LYS A 160 9.60 9.57 17.71
N TRP A 161 9.55 8.26 17.50
CA TRP A 161 9.71 7.62 16.18
C TRP A 161 8.46 6.84 15.74
N GLN A 162 7.34 7.00 16.47
CA GLN A 162 6.07 6.32 16.24
C GLN A 162 4.97 7.31 15.84
N GLY A 163 3.92 6.80 15.19
CA GLY A 163 2.74 7.59 14.84
C GLY A 163 3.07 8.84 14.00
N GLU A 164 2.50 9.98 14.34
CA GLU A 164 2.73 11.25 13.61
C GLU A 164 4.15 11.81 13.79
N ASN A 165 4.87 11.43 14.86
CA ASN A 165 6.23 11.87 15.12
C ASN A 165 7.26 11.16 14.23
N ARG A 166 6.87 10.07 13.56
CA ARG A 166 7.77 9.30 12.71
C ARG A 166 8.12 10.07 11.43
N GLN A 167 9.29 9.78 10.87
CA GLN A 167 9.64 10.26 9.53
C GLN A 167 8.66 9.67 8.51
N LYS A 168 8.15 10.53 7.62
CA LYS A 168 7.24 10.13 6.57
C LYS A 168 7.91 9.09 5.68
N ARG A 169 7.23 7.97 5.50
CA ARG A 169 7.75 6.80 4.77
C ARG A 169 6.64 6.11 4.01
N ILE A 170 7.04 5.42 2.94
CA ILE A 170 6.16 4.64 2.08
C ILE A 170 6.86 3.32 1.76
N LEU A 171 6.11 2.23 1.78
CA LEU A 171 6.55 0.93 1.32
C LEU A 171 6.37 0.84 -0.20
N LEU A 172 7.46 0.90 -0.95
CA LEU A 172 7.47 0.70 -2.39
C LEU A 172 7.33 -0.80 -2.68
N ALA A 173 6.20 -1.21 -3.23
CA ALA A 173 5.97 -2.59 -3.68
C ALA A 173 6.18 -2.66 -5.19
N THR A 174 7.21 -3.35 -5.65
CA THR A 174 7.56 -3.44 -7.08
C THR A 174 7.21 -4.83 -7.60
N LEU A 175 6.28 -4.89 -8.54
CA LEU A 175 5.92 -6.10 -9.28
C LEU A 175 6.90 -6.33 -10.43
N HIS A 176 7.33 -7.58 -10.56
CA HIS A 176 8.16 -8.08 -11.64
C HIS A 176 7.35 -9.00 -12.57
N ASP A 177 7.80 -9.20 -13.81
CA ASP A 177 7.07 -9.96 -14.84
C ASP A 177 6.92 -11.46 -14.51
N ASP A 178 7.78 -11.98 -13.63
CA ASP A 178 7.71 -13.34 -13.10
C ASP A 178 6.73 -13.47 -11.92
N SER A 179 5.93 -12.43 -11.65
CA SER A 179 5.01 -12.30 -10.51
C SER A 179 5.68 -12.19 -9.14
N THR A 180 7.00 -11.98 -9.08
CA THR A 180 7.69 -11.62 -7.84
C THR A 180 7.35 -10.19 -7.43
N ILE A 181 7.04 -9.96 -6.15
CA ILE A 181 6.84 -8.62 -5.59
C ILE A 181 7.93 -8.34 -4.58
N VAL A 182 8.63 -7.21 -4.76
CA VAL A 182 9.70 -6.76 -3.86
C VAL A 182 9.27 -5.52 -3.10
N TYR A 183 9.50 -5.50 -1.79
CA TYR A 183 9.13 -4.39 -0.92
C TYR A 183 10.36 -3.62 -0.45
N TYR A 184 10.38 -2.31 -0.69
CA TYR A 184 11.41 -1.39 -0.21
C TYR A 184 10.80 -0.32 0.67
N ILE A 185 11.47 0.06 1.75
CA ILE A 185 11.05 1.20 2.57
C ILE A 185 11.73 2.46 2.03
N MET A 186 10.92 3.43 1.63
CA MET A 186 11.38 4.74 1.18
C MET A 186 11.02 5.79 2.22
N HIS A 187 11.97 6.64 2.57
CA HIS A 187 11.78 7.75 3.51
C HIS A 187 11.76 9.09 2.77
N ASP A 188 10.98 10.02 3.30
CA ASP A 188 11.03 11.42 2.91
C ASP A 188 12.21 12.11 3.61
N GLY A 189 13.19 12.56 2.82
CA GLY A 189 14.37 13.28 3.29
C GLY A 189 15.66 12.47 3.41
N ILE A 190 16.72 13.14 3.86
CA ILE A 190 18.07 12.57 3.96
C ILE A 190 18.26 11.83 5.29
N VAL A 191 18.58 10.54 5.22
CA VAL A 191 19.04 9.77 6.39
C VAL A 191 20.49 10.14 6.66
N LYS A 192 20.80 10.60 7.87
CA LYS A 192 22.20 10.96 8.23
C LYS A 192 23.09 9.73 8.07
N PRO A 193 24.20 9.80 7.29
CA PRO A 193 25.13 8.69 7.17
C PRO A 193 25.74 8.41 8.54
N ARG A 194 25.72 7.14 8.96
CA ARG A 194 26.42 6.74 10.18
C ARG A 194 27.90 6.56 9.84
N GLN A 195 28.76 7.26 10.57
CA GLN A 195 30.15 6.85 10.67
C GLN A 195 30.19 5.68 11.66
N ASN A 196 30.70 4.53 11.18
CA ASN A 196 30.97 3.36 12.01
C ASN A 196 32.25 3.56 12.82
#